data_AF-G3EQI7-F1
#
_entry.id   AF-G3EQI7-F1
#
_cell.length_a   1.000
_cell.length_b   1.000
_cell.length_c   1.000
_cell.angle_alpha   90.00
_cell.angle_beta   90.00
_cell.angle_gamma   90.00
#
_symmetry.space_group_name_H-M   'P 1'
#
loop_
_entity.id
_entity.type
_entity.pdbx_description
1 polymer ?
#
loop_
_entity_poly.entity_id
_entity_poly.type
_entity_poly.pdbx_seq_one_letter_code
_entity_poly.pdbx_strand_id
1 'polypeptide(L)' 'RDSPSIIPISGFNGDNMLEKSDNMGWWKKQKISRKSDNYEFETLFDALDNIEPPTRPLDKALRLPLQDVYKIGGIGTV' A
#
# COMPACT_ATOMS: atom_id res chain seq x y z
N ARG A 1 5.73 6.96 -13.94
CA ARG A 1 5.77 6.48 -12.54
C ARG A 1 4.81 7.39 -11.82
N ASP A 2 3.78 6.86 -11.18
CA ASP A 2 2.90 7.70 -10.37
C ASP A 2 3.72 8.30 -9.23
N SER A 3 3.41 9.54 -8.88
CA SER A 3 4.08 10.20 -7.75
C SER A 3 3.77 9.42 -6.47
N PRO A 4 4.73 9.27 -5.55
CA PRO A 4 4.48 8.60 -4.27
C PRO A 4 3.66 9.49 -3.34
N SER A 5 2.70 8.89 -2.62
CA SER A 5 2.01 9.55 -1.51
C SER A 5 2.94 9.63 -0.30
N ILE A 6 3.06 10.82 0.31
CA ILE A 6 3.92 11.05 1.48
C ILE A 6 3.01 11.52 2.62
N ILE A 7 2.96 10.76 3.71
CA ILE A 7 2.14 11.05 4.90
C ILE A 7 3.03 11.08 6.14
N PRO A 8 2.99 12.13 6.97
CA PRO A 8 3.63 12.11 8.29
C PRO A 8 2.82 11.22 9.23
N ILE A 9 3.46 10.18 9.78
CA ILE A 9 2.81 9.20 10.67
C ILE A 9 3.63 8.97 11.95
N SER A 10 2.94 8.53 13.01
CA SER A 10 3.56 7.86 14.15
C SER A 10 3.02 6.44 14.22
N GLY A 11 3.83 5.45 13.82
CA GLY A 11 3.42 4.05 13.85
C GLY A 11 3.16 3.52 15.26
N PHE A 12 3.83 4.08 16.27
CA PHE A 12 3.67 3.65 17.67
C PHE A 12 2.39 4.21 18.31
N ASN A 13 2.09 5.49 18.07
CA ASN A 13 0.91 6.15 18.64
C ASN A 13 -0.35 6.02 17.78
N GLY A 14 -0.21 5.59 16.52
CA GLY A 14 -1.32 5.49 15.58
C GLY A 14 -1.66 6.78 14.82
N ASP A 15 -0.87 7.85 14.99
CA ASP A 15 -1.14 9.14 14.37
C ASP A 15 -1.17 9.07 12.83
N ASN A 16 -2.25 9.57 12.21
CA ASN A 16 -2.49 9.57 10.76
C ASN A 16 -2.47 8.16 10.11
N MET A 17 -2.61 7.08 10.88
CA MET A 17 -2.67 5.72 10.33
C MET A 17 -4.05 5.38 9.78
N LEU A 18 -5.08 5.48 10.63
CA LEU A 18 -6.48 5.22 10.28
C LEU A 18 -7.32 6.49 10.35
N GLU A 19 -7.04 7.32 11.35
CA GLU A 19 -7.73 8.58 11.62
C GLU A 19 -6.72 9.74 11.64
N LYS A 20 -7.20 10.96 11.42
CA LYS A 20 -6.38 12.16 11.48
C LYS A 20 -5.85 12.37 12.91
N SER A 21 -4.57 12.70 13.01
CA SER A 21 -3.94 13.06 14.28
C SER A 21 -4.23 14.51 14.68
N ASP A 22 -4.60 14.71 15.94
CA ASP A 22 -4.70 16.02 16.58
C ASP A 22 -3.34 16.66 16.85
N ASN A 23 -2.27 15.86 16.92
CA ASN A 23 -0.90 16.32 17.18
C ASN A 23 -0.26 17.01 15.96
N MET A 24 -0.86 16.84 14.77
CA MET A 24 -0.32 17.34 13.51
C MET A 24 -1.28 18.34 12.85
N GLY A 25 -1.63 19.40 13.57
CA GLY A 25 -2.53 20.45 13.06
C GLY A 25 -2.05 21.17 11.78
N TRP A 26 -0.76 21.09 11.46
CA TRP A 26 -0.19 21.59 10.21
C TRP A 26 -0.46 20.68 9.01
N TRP A 27 -0.73 19.40 9.26
CA TRP A 27 -1.05 18.43 8.22
C TRP A 27 -2.50 18.59 7.77
N LYS A 28 -2.67 18.59 6.45
CA LYS A 28 -3.95 18.75 5.78
C LYS A 28 -4.06 17.74 4.66
N LYS A 29 -5.30 17.39 4.31
CA LYS A 29 -5.63 16.57 3.15
C LYS A 29 -4.81 16.98 1.92
N GLN A 30 -4.05 16.03 1.39
CA GLN A 30 -3.23 16.20 0.20
C GLN A 30 -3.94 15.62 -1.01
N LYS A 31 -3.64 16.16 -2.19
CA LYS A 31 -4.15 15.67 -3.46
C LYS A 31 -3.00 15.17 -4.33
N ILE A 32 -3.15 13.97 -4.87
CA ILE A 32 -2.21 13.40 -5.83
C ILE A 32 -2.90 13.17 -7.16
N SER A 33 -2.19 13.53 -8.23
CA SER A 33 -2.63 13.30 -9.60
C SER A 33 -1.95 12.05 -10.14
N ARG A 34 -2.76 11.07 -10.57
CA ARG A 34 -2.30 9.87 -11.27
C ARG A 34 -2.84 9.86 -12.69
N LYS A 35 -2.32 8.94 -13.50
CA LYS A 35 -2.67 8.85 -14.94
C LYS A 35 -4.16 8.58 -15.19
N SER A 36 -4.82 7.91 -14.26
CA SER A 36 -6.24 7.58 -14.29
C SER A 36 -7.07 8.68 -13.67
N ASP A 37 -6.82 9.00 -12.40
CA ASP A 37 -7.65 9.90 -11.60
C ASP A 37 -6.85 10.66 -10.54
N ASN A 38 -7.45 11.74 -10.05
CA ASN A 38 -6.93 12.52 -8.92
C ASN A 38 -7.57 12.03 -7.62
N TYR A 39 -6.74 11.73 -6.63
CA TYR A 39 -7.21 11.25 -5.33
C TYR A 39 -6.73 12.15 -4.20
N GLU A 40 -7.53 12.26 -3.16
CA GLU A 40 -7.20 13.01 -1.96
C GLU A 40 -7.02 12.05 -0.79
N PHE A 41 -5.99 12.27 0.03
CA PHE A 41 -5.69 11.44 1.20
C PHE A 41 -5.26 12.32 2.37
N GLU A 42 -5.59 11.88 3.58
CA GLU A 42 -5.13 12.52 4.83
C GLU A 42 -4.45 11.50 5.76
N THR A 43 -4.85 10.23 5.68
CA THR A 43 -4.29 9.13 6.48
C THR A 43 -3.57 8.10 5.60
N LEU A 44 -2.82 7.21 6.24
CA LEU A 44 -2.20 6.05 5.57
C LEU A 44 -3.27 5.12 4.97
N PHE A 45 -4.38 4.93 5.67
CA PHE A 45 -5.50 4.14 5.19
C PHE A 45 -6.07 4.70 3.88
N ASP A 46 -6.35 6.00 3.82
CA ASP A 46 -6.82 6.65 2.59
C ASP A 46 -5.82 6.48 1.45
N ALA A 47 -4.53 6.58 1.75
CA ALA A 47 -3.48 6.43 0.75
C ALA A 47 -3.39 5.00 0.18
N LEU A 48 -3.67 3.98 1.00
CA LEU A 48 -3.68 2.57 0.60
C LEU A 48 -4.94 2.20 -0.19
N ASP A 49 -6.11 2.71 0.20
CA ASP A 49 -7.38 2.43 -0.49
C ASP A 49 -7.39 2.99 -1.92
N ASN A 50 -6.66 4.09 -2.13
CA ASN A 50 -6.45 4.69 -3.44
C ASN A 50 -5.36 3.99 -4.29
N ILE A 51 -4.81 2.83 -3.89
CA ILE A 51 -3.88 2.08 -4.73
C ILE A 51 -4.65 1.29 -5.79
N GLU A 52 -4.35 1.57 -7.05
CA GLU A 52 -4.93 0.81 -8.15
C GLU A 52 -4.35 -0.61 -8.17
N PRO A 53 -5.21 -1.65 -8.28
CA PRO A 53 -4.75 -3.01 -8.37
C PRO A 53 -3.98 -3.21 -9.69
N PRO A 54 -2.80 -3.85 -9.66
CA PRO A 54 -2.04 -4.10 -10.88
C PRO A 54 -2.80 -5.08 -11.80
N THR A 55 -2.65 -4.89 -13.10
CA THR A 55 -3.24 -5.80 -14.10
C THR A 55 -2.63 -7.19 -13.99
N ARG A 56 -3.48 -8.22 -13.87
CA ARG A 56 -3.04 -9.62 -13.79
C ARG A 56 -2.55 -10.12 -15.17
N PRO A 57 -1.30 -10.61 -15.30
CA PRO A 57 -0.76 -11.09 -16.58
C PRO A 57 -1.16 -12.54 -16.85
N LEU A 58 -2.43 -12.79 -17.22
CA LEU A 58 -2.97 -14.13 -17.51
C LEU A 58 -2.57 -14.67 -18.89
N ASP A 59 -2.18 -13.79 -19.79
CA ASP A 59 -1.77 -14.05 -21.17
C ASP A 59 -0.29 -14.50 -21.28
N LYS A 60 0.50 -14.32 -20.22
CA LYS A 60 1.92 -14.65 -20.19
C LYS A 60 2.16 -16.06 -19.68
N ALA A 61 3.27 -16.66 -20.12
CA ALA A 61 3.69 -17.97 -19.62
C ALA A 61 3.98 -17.94 -18.11
N LEU A 62 3.62 -19.03 -17.41
CA LEU A 62 3.85 -19.17 -15.97
C LEU A 62 5.33 -18.99 -15.62
N ARG A 63 5.60 -18.14 -14.63
CA ARG A 63 6.90 -17.97 -13.99
C ARG A 63 6.65 -17.87 -12.49
N LEU A 64 7.29 -18.73 -11.71
CA LEU A 64 7.13 -18.78 -10.26
C LEU A 64 8.54 -18.84 -9.63
N PRO A 65 9.14 -17.68 -9.28
CA PRO A 65 10.41 -17.67 -8.56
C PRO A 65 10.19 -18.20 -7.15
N LEU A 66 11.05 -19.13 -6.72
CA LEU A 66 11.01 -19.68 -5.35
C LEU A 66 11.60 -18.64 -4.39
N GLN A 67 10.82 -18.22 -3.40
CA GLN A 67 11.28 -17.31 -2.34
C GLN A 67 12.00 -18.09 -1.24
N ASP A 68 11.32 -19.12 -0.73
CA ASP A 68 11.78 -19.99 0.34
C ASP A 68 11.38 -21.44 0.02
N VAL A 69 12.06 -22.40 0.64
CA VAL A 69 11.73 -23.83 0.52
C VAL A 69 11.71 -24.43 1.91
N TYR A 70 10.58 -25.01 2.28
CA TYR A 70 10.32 -25.63 3.57
C TYR A 70 10.03 -27.12 3.40
N LYS A 71 10.23 -27.88 4.48
CA LYS A 71 9.78 -29.27 4.58
C LYS A 71 8.77 -29.36 5.72
N ILE A 72 7.51 -29.55 5.37
CA ILE A 72 6.40 -29.64 6.32
C ILE A 72 6.06 -31.12 6.51
N GLY A 73 6.16 -31.61 7.74
CA GLY A 73 5.82 -32.99 8.09
C GLY A 73 4.37 -33.31 7.73
N GLY A 74 4.14 -34.39 6.98
CA GLY A 74 2.82 -34.81 6.51
C GLY A 74 2.33 -34.18 5.21
N ILE A 75 2.97 -33.11 4.71
CA ILE A 75 2.64 -32.47 3.41
C ILE A 75 3.75 -32.75 2.38
N GLY A 76 5.01 -32.58 2.77
CA GLY A 76 6.17 -32.67 1.89
C GLY A 76 6.94 -31.35 1.80
N THR A 77 7.57 -31.09 0.65
CA THR A 77 8.30 -29.85 0.38
C THR A 77 7.34 -28.77 -0.10
N VAL A 78 7.43 -27.57 0.46
CA VAL A 78 6.62 -26.39 0.12
C VAL A 78 7.52 -25.22 -0.17
#